data_AF-A0A0Q7BHG4-F1
#
_entry.id   AF-A0A0Q7BHG4-F1
#
_cell.length_a   1.000
_cell.length_b   1.000
_cell.length_c   1.000
_cell.angle_alpha   90.00
_cell.angle_beta   90.00
_cell.angle_gamma   90.00
#
_symmetry.space_group_name_H-M   'P 1'
#
loop_
_entity.id
_entity.type
_entity.pdbx_description
1 polymer ?
#
loop_
_entity_poly.entity_id
_entity_poly.type
_entity_poly.pdbx_seq_one_letter_code
_entity_poly.pdbx_strand_id
1 'polypeptide(L)'
;MTAQLRIGVARVPQRRSGRPVDARAEATRLAERLPDEPGLLVIRHLEVLPGSDSAGRDRVETLRRTARRPALEPVPPGASAVWFADEVELLVCLSDDLARGRAREHWWWRGRVRRAAGSDAEVLETAWLRDARWVPAAVAALHRVTPARAAAAVALLDPVAATRVRRAVLAEHGMAPPVGRTPADPAAAAPDARGAVHPATVRARAATGPAPVDAAVARLHPEARALLETALLLEAPTTPASRPSPEPPAEERPPPPTYDVAEPPTLHLVAAVADAPGAAAAPVARAAGAARRPAAAAEDRPDDPDRPDRTPRAPGEVVPLRARPAAGRPVPGSGPDDGEPPPWQHHPWQASGPAVPTGLASLLYAVNLLPVLDRAPPRPGTGWAVVEALGRWLLRQVPAARRRELLQDPLLPLLATLDGREPDVPTPVRLGAATRPVRALLHRHGVGAEAFLQPGRVLVSRTHVDVLLLLDQADVRVRATGLDQDPGWVPALGRIVLFHFEDAT
;
A
#
# COMPACT_ATOMS: atom_id res chain seq x y z
N MET A 1 -17.72 -16.94 7.29
CA MET A 1 -17.00 -15.70 6.96
C MET A 1 -17.82 -14.96 5.91
N THR A 2 -18.33 -13.78 6.22
CA THR A 2 -19.03 -12.94 5.24
C THR A 2 -18.00 -12.39 4.26
N ALA A 3 -18.12 -12.74 3.00
CA ALA A 3 -17.24 -12.23 1.95
C ALA A 3 -17.53 -10.74 1.71
N GLN A 4 -16.51 -9.88 1.76
CA GLN A 4 -16.64 -8.46 1.44
C GLN A 4 -15.89 -8.15 0.15
N LEU A 5 -16.56 -7.49 -0.80
CA LEU A 5 -15.92 -6.91 -1.97
C LEU A 5 -14.98 -5.77 -1.56
N ARG A 6 -13.69 -5.91 -1.87
CA ARG A 6 -12.68 -4.86 -1.63
C ARG A 6 -12.31 -4.17 -2.92
N ILE A 7 -12.55 -2.85 -3.00
CA ILE A 7 -12.16 -2.05 -4.17
C ILE A 7 -10.84 -1.32 -3.93
N GLY A 8 -9.89 -1.55 -4.84
CA GLY A 8 -8.67 -0.76 -4.96
C GLY A 8 -8.69 0.13 -6.19
N VAL A 9 -8.57 1.45 -6.03
CA VAL A 9 -8.46 2.39 -7.18
C VAL A 9 -6.99 2.73 -7.40
N ALA A 10 -6.47 2.44 -8.60
CA ALA A 10 -5.05 2.61 -8.91
C ALA A 10 -4.68 4.07 -9.27
N ARG A 11 -5.61 4.82 -9.86
CA ARG A 11 -5.47 6.26 -10.12
C ARG A 11 -6.80 6.98 -9.97
N VAL A 12 -6.78 8.05 -9.19
CA VAL A 12 -7.87 9.04 -9.15
C VAL A 12 -7.45 10.18 -10.08
N PRO A 13 -8.12 10.40 -11.22
CA PRO A 13 -7.87 11.60 -12.01
C PRO A 13 -8.29 12.82 -11.19
N GLN A 14 -7.33 13.69 -10.84
CA GLN A 14 -7.63 15.01 -10.31
C GLN A 14 -8.38 15.81 -11.39
N ARG A 15 -9.67 16.10 -11.16
CA ARG A 15 -10.39 17.05 -12.02
C ARG A 15 -9.91 18.47 -11.74
N ARG A 16 -9.80 19.27 -12.80
CA ARG A 16 -9.29 20.66 -12.80
C ARG A 16 -10.19 21.71 -12.14
N SER A 17 -11.38 21.37 -11.62
CA SER A 17 -12.34 22.41 -11.17
C SER A 17 -13.40 21.99 -10.14
N GLY A 18 -13.18 20.92 -9.37
CA GLY A 18 -14.18 20.48 -8.38
C GLY A 18 -13.55 19.80 -7.18
N ARG A 19 -14.23 19.89 -6.03
CA ARG A 19 -13.85 19.21 -4.78
C ARG A 19 -13.36 17.79 -5.08
N PRO A 20 -12.14 17.39 -4.66
CA PRO A 20 -11.69 16.02 -4.84
C PRO A 20 -12.59 15.13 -3.98
N VAL A 21 -13.56 14.48 -4.63
CA VAL A 21 -14.25 13.35 -4.02
C VAL A 21 -13.17 12.28 -3.84
N ASP A 22 -13.00 11.77 -2.63
CA ASP A 22 -12.13 10.62 -2.38
C ASP A 22 -12.72 9.44 -3.17
N ALA A 23 -12.22 9.23 -4.39
CA ALA A 23 -12.74 8.23 -5.29
C ALA A 23 -12.58 6.82 -4.71
N ARG A 24 -11.69 6.61 -3.72
CA ARG A 24 -11.60 5.34 -3.00
C ARG A 24 -12.76 5.19 -2.02
N ALA A 25 -13.06 6.22 -1.21
CA ALA A 25 -14.20 6.20 -0.31
C ALA A 25 -15.52 6.03 -1.09
N GLU A 26 -15.67 6.77 -2.19
CA GLU A 26 -16.85 6.68 -3.05
C GLU A 26 -16.96 5.31 -3.71
N ALA A 27 -15.87 4.79 -4.27
CA ALA A 27 -15.87 3.43 -4.83
C ALA A 27 -16.22 2.37 -3.78
N THR A 28 -15.72 2.50 -2.54
CA THR A 28 -16.04 1.59 -1.44
C THR A 28 -17.52 1.65 -1.10
N ARG A 29 -18.09 2.86 -0.99
CA ARG A 29 -19.52 3.08 -0.76
C ARG A 29 -20.39 2.49 -1.88
N LEU A 30 -19.95 2.62 -3.13
CA LEU A 30 -20.64 2.01 -4.28
C LEU A 30 -20.53 0.48 -4.25
N ALA A 31 -19.39 -0.07 -3.77
CA ALA A 31 -19.13 -1.51 -3.65
C ALA A 31 -20.03 -2.20 -2.63
N GLU A 32 -20.28 -1.55 -1.49
CA GLU A 32 -21.12 -2.07 -0.40
C GLU A 32 -22.57 -2.38 -0.83
N ARG A 33 -22.97 -1.92 -2.02
CA ARG A 33 -24.31 -2.11 -2.58
C ARG A 33 -24.34 -3.07 -3.78
N LEU A 34 -23.20 -3.67 -4.15
CA LEU A 34 -23.12 -4.68 -5.21
C LEU A 34 -23.48 -6.06 -4.67
N PRO A 35 -23.97 -6.98 -5.52
CA PRO A 35 -24.32 -8.34 -5.06
C PRO A 35 -23.11 -9.07 -4.48
N ASP A 36 -23.37 -9.94 -3.51
CA ASP A 36 -22.44 -10.61 -2.58
C ASP A 36 -21.47 -11.62 -3.22
N GLU A 37 -20.93 -11.33 -4.40
CA GLU A 37 -19.84 -12.14 -4.94
C GLU A 37 -18.52 -11.78 -4.23
N PRO A 38 -17.90 -12.72 -3.50
CA PRO A 38 -16.58 -12.52 -2.91
C PRO A 38 -15.55 -12.11 -3.96
N GLY A 39 -14.77 -11.07 -3.67
CA GLY A 39 -13.55 -10.82 -4.41
C GLY A 39 -12.91 -9.46 -4.17
N LEU A 40 -11.80 -9.25 -4.85
CA LEU A 40 -11.06 -8.00 -4.88
C LEU A 40 -11.06 -7.44 -6.29
N LEU A 41 -11.70 -6.29 -6.46
CA LEU A 41 -11.73 -5.56 -7.73
C LEU A 41 -10.71 -4.42 -7.68
N VAL A 42 -9.72 -4.47 -8.57
CA VAL A 42 -8.76 -3.39 -8.76
C VAL A 42 -9.13 -2.62 -10.02
N ILE A 43 -9.53 -1.36 -9.85
CA ILE A 43 -9.97 -0.48 -10.93
C ILE A 43 -8.82 0.47 -11.28
N ARG A 44 -8.50 0.55 -12.57
CA ARG A 44 -7.45 1.45 -13.06
C ARG A 44 -7.85 2.91 -12.96
N HIS A 45 -9.04 3.20 -13.47
CA HIS A 45 -9.65 4.52 -13.55
C HIS A 45 -11.15 4.39 -13.30
N LEU A 46 -11.65 5.11 -12.32
CA LEU A 46 -13.08 5.21 -12.05
C LEU A 46 -13.49 6.68 -12.22
N GLU A 47 -14.41 6.92 -13.14
CA GLU A 47 -15.04 8.21 -13.32
C GLU A 47 -16.49 8.10 -12.84
N VAL A 48 -16.83 8.86 -11.81
CA VAL A 48 -18.19 8.95 -11.28
C VAL A 48 -18.63 10.39 -11.42
N LEU A 49 -19.81 10.61 -11.99
CA LEU A 49 -20.43 11.94 -12.02
C LEU A 49 -20.96 12.26 -10.61
N PRO A 50 -20.67 13.44 -10.06
CA PRO A 50 -21.19 13.84 -8.74
C PRO A 50 -22.71 13.76 -8.71
N GLY A 51 -23.27 13.21 -7.62
CA GLY A 51 -24.72 13.15 -7.40
C GLY A 51 -25.46 12.03 -8.14
N SER A 52 -24.74 11.12 -8.83
CA SER A 52 -25.36 9.97 -9.51
C SER A 52 -24.86 8.63 -8.98
N ASP A 53 -25.31 8.27 -7.76
CA ASP A 53 -25.02 6.99 -7.12
C ASP A 53 -25.39 5.79 -8.01
N SER A 54 -26.48 5.87 -8.79
CA SER A 54 -26.88 4.81 -9.71
C SER A 54 -25.89 4.65 -10.85
N ALA A 55 -25.52 5.73 -11.55
CA ALA A 55 -24.55 5.67 -12.65
C ALA A 55 -23.16 5.21 -12.16
N GLY A 56 -22.75 5.63 -10.96
CA GLY A 56 -21.54 5.14 -10.31
C GLY A 56 -21.58 3.63 -10.08
N ARG A 57 -22.68 3.11 -9.54
CA ARG A 57 -22.88 1.66 -9.33
C ARG A 57 -22.87 0.89 -10.64
N ASP A 58 -23.63 1.34 -11.64
CA ASP A 58 -23.71 0.69 -12.95
C ASP A 58 -22.33 0.65 -13.62
N ARG A 59 -21.52 1.70 -13.42
CA ARG A 59 -20.15 1.76 -13.91
C ARG A 59 -19.24 0.75 -13.20
N VAL A 60 -19.28 0.67 -11.87
CA VAL A 60 -18.49 -0.32 -11.11
C VAL A 60 -18.91 -1.74 -11.48
N GLU A 61 -20.21 -1.99 -11.63
CA GLU A 61 -20.74 -3.29 -12.04
C GLU A 61 -20.29 -3.67 -13.46
N THR A 62 -20.32 -2.73 -14.40
CA THR A 62 -19.78 -2.93 -15.75
C THR A 62 -18.29 -3.26 -15.71
N LEU A 63 -17.52 -2.54 -14.89
CA LEU A 63 -16.08 -2.81 -14.71
C LEU A 63 -15.84 -4.17 -14.07
N ARG A 64 -16.69 -4.60 -13.13
CA ARG A 64 -16.62 -5.93 -12.51
C ARG A 64 -16.86 -7.04 -13.54
N ARG A 65 -17.93 -6.94 -14.34
CA ARG A 65 -18.26 -7.93 -15.39
C ARG A 65 -17.20 -8.03 -16.48
N THR A 66 -16.48 -6.94 -16.75
CA THR A 66 -15.43 -6.86 -17.78
C THR A 66 -14.02 -6.96 -17.21
N ALA A 67 -13.88 -7.16 -15.90
CA ALA A 67 -12.60 -7.29 -15.24
C ALA A 67 -11.89 -8.57 -15.70
N ARG A 68 -10.57 -8.45 -15.87
CA ARG A 68 -9.71 -9.58 -16.26
C ARG A 68 -9.21 -10.31 -15.01
N ARG A 69 -9.10 -11.64 -15.07
CA ARG A 69 -8.62 -12.45 -13.94
C ARG A 69 -7.17 -12.91 -14.18
N PRO A 70 -6.16 -12.34 -13.51
CA PRO A 70 -4.76 -12.59 -13.83
C PRO A 70 -4.32 -14.04 -13.62
N ALA A 71 -4.98 -14.79 -12.73
CA ALA A 71 -4.67 -16.20 -12.52
C ALA A 71 -5.19 -17.10 -13.65
N LEU A 72 -6.21 -16.66 -14.40
CA LEU A 72 -6.84 -17.44 -15.45
C LEU A 72 -6.39 -17.03 -16.85
N GLU A 73 -6.09 -15.74 -17.05
CA GLU A 73 -5.78 -15.21 -18.38
C GLU A 73 -4.75 -14.07 -18.34
N PRO A 74 -3.98 -13.88 -19.43
CA PRO A 74 -3.16 -12.69 -19.59
C PRO A 74 -4.01 -11.42 -19.58
N VAL A 75 -3.62 -10.43 -18.77
CA VAL A 75 -4.31 -9.15 -18.71
C VAL A 75 -3.74 -8.19 -19.76
N PRO A 76 -4.52 -7.76 -20.76
CA PRO A 76 -4.05 -6.80 -21.76
C PRO A 76 -3.69 -5.45 -21.11
N PRO A 77 -2.70 -4.71 -21.65
CA PRO A 77 -2.30 -3.41 -21.10
C PRO A 77 -3.43 -2.37 -21.03
N GLY A 78 -4.49 -2.54 -21.84
CA GLY A 78 -5.68 -1.67 -21.87
C GLY A 78 -6.81 -2.08 -20.92
N ALA A 79 -6.65 -3.16 -20.14
CA ALA A 79 -7.68 -3.57 -19.18
C ALA A 79 -8.00 -2.44 -18.18
N SER A 80 -9.29 -2.15 -18.01
CA SER A 80 -9.78 -1.10 -17.11
C SER A 80 -9.91 -1.57 -15.66
N ALA A 81 -10.09 -2.88 -15.46
CA ALA A 81 -10.21 -3.49 -14.15
C ALA A 81 -9.63 -4.91 -14.14
N VAL A 82 -9.22 -5.33 -12.95
CA VAL A 82 -8.68 -6.66 -12.66
C VAL A 82 -9.44 -7.22 -11.46
N TRP A 83 -9.83 -8.49 -11.53
CA TRP A 83 -10.54 -9.19 -10.48
C TRP A 83 -9.72 -10.33 -9.92
N PHE A 84 -9.72 -10.45 -8.59
CA PHE A 84 -9.22 -11.61 -7.85
C PHE A 84 -10.41 -12.18 -7.07
N ALA A 85 -10.60 -13.50 -7.10
CA ALA A 85 -11.68 -14.16 -6.38
C ALA A 85 -11.55 -14.03 -4.87
N ASP A 86 -10.32 -13.97 -4.35
CA ASP A 86 -10.03 -13.84 -2.93
C ASP A 86 -8.60 -13.31 -2.68
N GLU A 87 -8.25 -13.14 -1.40
CA GLU A 87 -6.91 -12.75 -0.99
C GLU A 87 -5.84 -13.79 -1.37
N VAL A 88 -6.19 -15.06 -1.52
CA VAL A 88 -5.25 -16.12 -1.91
C VAL A 88 -4.82 -15.93 -3.35
N GLU A 89 -5.76 -15.77 -4.29
CA GLU A 89 -5.46 -15.51 -5.71
C GLU A 89 -4.63 -14.23 -5.87
N LEU A 90 -4.97 -13.18 -5.11
CA LEU A 90 -4.21 -11.93 -5.09
C LEU A 90 -2.74 -12.15 -4.68
N LEU A 91 -2.50 -12.92 -3.62
CA LEU A 91 -1.15 -13.23 -3.15
C LEU A 91 -0.40 -14.14 -4.14
N VAL A 92 -1.06 -15.14 -4.70
CA VAL A 92 -0.49 -16.03 -5.74
C VAL A 92 0.01 -15.19 -6.93
N CYS A 93 -0.85 -14.35 -7.51
CA CYS A 93 -0.47 -13.53 -8.66
C CYS A 93 0.65 -12.54 -8.32
N LEU A 94 0.59 -11.88 -7.16
CA LEU A 94 1.63 -10.95 -6.73
C LEU A 94 2.99 -11.66 -6.55
N SER A 95 3.01 -12.79 -5.84
CA SER A 95 4.23 -13.58 -5.61
C SER A 95 4.83 -14.10 -6.91
N ASP A 96 4.00 -14.59 -7.82
CA ASP A 96 4.41 -15.11 -9.13
C ASP A 96 4.97 -14.00 -10.04
N ASP A 97 4.36 -12.81 -10.03
CA ASP A 97 4.84 -11.66 -10.80
C ASP A 97 6.12 -11.05 -10.21
N LEU A 98 6.27 -11.01 -8.88
CA LEU A 98 7.51 -10.59 -8.23
C LEU A 98 8.65 -11.57 -8.51
N ALA A 99 8.40 -12.88 -8.43
CA ALA A 99 9.40 -13.91 -8.70
C ALA A 99 9.91 -13.87 -10.16
N ARG A 100 9.10 -13.37 -11.09
CA ARG A 100 9.48 -13.13 -12.49
C ARG A 100 10.00 -11.73 -12.78
N GLY A 101 10.03 -10.84 -11.78
CA GLY A 101 10.40 -9.43 -11.96
C GLY A 101 9.41 -8.62 -12.81
N ARG A 102 8.18 -9.11 -13.01
CA ARG A 102 7.14 -8.46 -13.84
C ARG A 102 6.16 -7.61 -13.04
N ALA A 103 6.20 -7.68 -11.71
CA ALA A 103 5.23 -6.94 -10.88
C ALA A 103 5.19 -5.44 -11.19
N ARG A 104 6.33 -4.84 -11.54
CA ARG A 104 6.44 -3.41 -11.91
C ARG A 104 5.83 -3.07 -13.27
N GLU A 105 5.70 -4.04 -14.16
CA GLU A 105 5.11 -3.89 -15.50
C GLU A 105 3.59 -3.81 -15.42
N HIS A 106 3.00 -4.46 -14.42
CA HIS A 106 1.56 -4.54 -14.24
C HIS A 106 1.00 -3.35 -13.45
N TRP A 107 0.10 -2.60 -14.08
CA TRP A 107 -0.40 -1.34 -13.51
C TRP A 107 -1.15 -1.53 -12.18
N TRP A 108 -1.78 -2.69 -11.97
CA TRP A 108 -2.56 -2.99 -10.76
C TRP A 108 -1.67 -3.24 -9.53
N TRP A 109 -0.37 -3.48 -9.72
CA TRP A 109 0.60 -3.59 -8.62
C TRP A 109 1.29 -2.27 -8.27
N ARG A 110 1.24 -1.25 -9.13
CA ARG A 110 1.98 0.02 -8.92
C ARG A 110 1.72 0.65 -7.56
N GLY A 111 0.48 0.60 -7.05
CA GLY A 111 0.17 1.14 -5.73
C GLY A 111 0.80 0.37 -4.56
N ARG A 112 1.03 -0.94 -4.71
CA ARG A 112 1.73 -1.75 -3.69
C ARG A 112 3.24 -1.59 -3.84
N VAL A 113 3.74 -1.70 -5.06
CA VAL A 113 5.18 -1.64 -5.35
C VAL A 113 5.75 -0.24 -5.11
N ARG A 114 5.04 0.86 -5.40
CA ARG A 114 5.56 2.22 -5.12
C ARG A 114 5.62 2.55 -3.64
N ARG A 115 4.73 1.98 -2.82
CA ARG A 115 4.70 2.27 -1.37
C ARG A 115 5.80 1.54 -0.62
N ALA A 116 6.18 0.35 -1.09
CA ALA A 116 7.40 -0.29 -0.65
C ALA A 116 8.56 0.36 -1.42
N ALA A 117 9.26 1.31 -0.80
CA ALA A 117 10.34 2.06 -1.42
C ALA A 117 11.57 1.20 -1.84
N GLY A 118 11.48 -0.13 -1.80
CA GLY A 118 12.62 -1.02 -1.96
C GLY A 118 12.42 -2.18 -2.92
N SER A 119 13.06 -3.29 -2.58
CA SER A 119 13.22 -4.47 -3.43
C SER A 119 11.93 -5.29 -3.59
N ASP A 120 11.87 -6.19 -4.59
CA ASP A 120 10.75 -7.11 -4.76
C ASP A 120 10.57 -8.03 -3.52
N ALA A 121 11.67 -8.31 -2.81
CA ALA A 121 11.70 -9.00 -1.53
C ALA A 121 10.91 -8.25 -0.45
N GLU A 122 11.13 -6.93 -0.31
CA GLU A 122 10.44 -6.10 0.67
C GLU A 122 8.94 -5.96 0.36
N VAL A 123 8.59 -5.86 -0.94
CA VAL A 123 7.18 -5.86 -1.37
C VAL A 123 6.51 -7.16 -0.97
N LEU A 124 7.15 -8.29 -1.26
CA LEU A 124 6.64 -9.62 -0.93
C LEU A 124 6.50 -9.80 0.58
N GLU A 125 7.55 -9.49 1.34
CA GLU A 125 7.55 -9.58 2.80
C GLU A 125 6.41 -8.74 3.39
N THR A 126 6.26 -7.49 2.96
CA THR A 126 5.21 -6.60 3.47
C THR A 126 3.82 -7.16 3.18
N ALA A 127 3.61 -7.70 1.98
CA ALA A 127 2.34 -8.31 1.60
C ALA A 127 2.06 -9.58 2.43
N TRP A 128 3.03 -10.47 2.56
CA TRP A 128 2.90 -11.72 3.31
C TRP A 128 2.75 -11.50 4.81
N LEU A 129 3.42 -10.50 5.40
CA LEU A 129 3.23 -10.16 6.82
C LEU A 129 1.84 -9.58 7.10
N ARG A 130 1.31 -8.76 6.18
CA ARG A 130 -0.01 -8.15 6.35
C ARG A 130 -1.14 -9.17 6.20
N ASP A 131 -0.96 -10.11 5.29
CA ASP A 131 -1.98 -11.10 4.91
C ASP A 131 -1.53 -12.53 5.31
N ALA A 132 -0.85 -12.66 6.46
CA ALA A 132 -0.14 -13.88 6.88
C ALA A 132 -1.02 -15.13 6.97
N ARG A 133 -2.28 -14.99 7.40
CA ARG A 133 -3.28 -16.08 7.43
C ARG A 133 -3.58 -16.71 6.07
N TRP A 134 -3.27 -16.02 4.98
CA TRP A 134 -3.52 -16.49 3.60
C TRP A 134 -2.25 -17.00 2.91
N VAL A 135 -1.09 -16.84 3.53
CA VAL A 135 0.20 -17.26 2.96
C VAL A 135 0.27 -18.78 2.75
N PRO A 136 -0.16 -19.65 3.69
CA PRO A 136 -0.17 -21.09 3.46
C PRO A 136 -0.91 -21.48 2.17
N ALA A 137 -2.18 -21.07 2.05
CA ALA A 137 -3.01 -21.33 0.87
C ALA A 137 -2.38 -20.81 -0.43
N ALA A 138 -1.78 -19.61 -0.40
CA ALA A 138 -1.12 -19.03 -1.58
C ALA A 138 0.12 -19.82 -1.99
N VAL A 139 0.95 -20.24 -1.03
CA VAL A 139 2.13 -21.07 -1.28
C VAL A 139 1.73 -22.46 -1.81
N ALA A 140 0.71 -23.08 -1.23
CA ALA A 140 0.17 -24.34 -1.71
C ALA A 140 -0.41 -24.22 -3.14
N ALA A 141 -1.10 -23.12 -3.45
CA ALA A 141 -1.60 -22.84 -4.79
C ALA A 141 -0.47 -22.68 -5.82
N LEU A 142 0.60 -21.95 -5.49
CA LEU A 142 1.80 -21.86 -6.33
C LEU A 142 2.44 -23.24 -6.54
N HIS A 143 2.55 -24.03 -5.47
CA HIS A 143 3.15 -25.36 -5.49
C HIS A 143 2.35 -26.33 -6.38
N ARG A 144 1.01 -26.28 -6.32
CA ARG A 144 0.11 -27.06 -7.20
C ARG A 144 0.30 -26.75 -8.68
N VAL A 145 0.61 -25.49 -9.03
CA VAL A 145 0.94 -25.14 -10.42
C VAL A 145 2.29 -25.74 -10.78
N THR A 146 3.36 -25.36 -10.06
CA THR A 146 4.65 -26.08 -10.08
C THR A 146 5.41 -25.84 -8.78
N PRO A 147 6.11 -26.83 -8.21
CA PRO A 147 6.88 -26.61 -6.99
C PRO A 147 7.99 -25.56 -7.15
N ALA A 148 8.53 -25.41 -8.36
CA ALA A 148 9.51 -24.39 -8.70
C ALA A 148 8.97 -22.95 -8.55
N ARG A 149 7.66 -22.71 -8.79
CA ARG A 149 7.05 -21.38 -8.58
C ARG A 149 6.97 -21.02 -7.10
N ALA A 150 6.56 -21.96 -6.26
CA ALA A 150 6.55 -21.76 -4.81
C ALA A 150 7.97 -21.51 -4.28
N ALA A 151 8.94 -22.32 -4.71
CA ALA A 151 10.35 -22.12 -4.35
C ALA A 151 10.87 -20.74 -4.80
N ALA A 152 10.60 -20.32 -6.03
CA ALA A 152 11.03 -19.02 -6.55
C ALA A 152 10.42 -17.84 -5.77
N ALA A 153 9.14 -17.93 -5.39
CA ALA A 153 8.51 -16.90 -4.56
C ALA A 153 9.16 -16.79 -3.18
N VAL A 154 9.36 -17.92 -2.49
CA VAL A 154 9.97 -17.91 -1.14
C VAL A 154 11.45 -17.50 -1.20
N ALA A 155 12.17 -17.84 -2.29
CA ALA A 155 13.56 -17.45 -2.51
C ALA A 155 13.79 -15.94 -2.65
N LEU A 156 12.74 -15.15 -2.88
CA LEU A 156 12.85 -13.68 -2.87
C LEU A 156 13.12 -13.14 -1.47
N LEU A 157 12.70 -13.85 -0.41
CA LEU A 157 12.90 -13.41 0.96
C LEU A 157 14.33 -13.73 1.41
N ASP A 158 14.98 -12.79 2.08
CA ASP A 158 16.22 -13.10 2.80
C ASP A 158 15.94 -13.97 4.05
N PRO A 159 16.97 -14.57 4.67
CA PRO A 159 16.80 -15.40 5.87
C PRO A 159 16.02 -14.76 7.02
N VAL A 160 16.20 -13.45 7.24
CA VAL A 160 15.53 -12.71 8.31
C VAL A 160 14.06 -12.50 7.95
N ALA A 161 13.77 -12.07 6.72
CA ALA A 161 12.43 -11.88 6.20
C ALA A 161 11.63 -13.18 6.19
N ALA A 162 12.21 -14.28 5.71
CA ALA A 162 11.59 -15.61 5.73
C ALA A 162 11.25 -16.06 7.16
N THR A 163 12.14 -15.82 8.12
CA THR A 163 11.89 -16.10 9.55
C THR A 163 10.75 -15.25 10.11
N ARG A 164 10.69 -13.95 9.78
CA ARG A 164 9.61 -13.05 10.20
C ARG A 164 8.27 -13.50 9.64
N VAL A 165 8.20 -13.78 8.35
CA VAL A 165 6.96 -14.27 7.72
C VAL A 165 6.54 -15.61 8.33
N ARG A 166 7.45 -16.57 8.48
CA ARG A 166 7.13 -17.87 9.11
C ARG A 166 6.55 -17.70 10.51
N ARG A 167 7.13 -16.82 11.34
CA ARG A 167 6.61 -16.54 12.68
C ARG A 167 5.21 -15.92 12.64
N ALA A 168 4.95 -15.00 11.71
CA ALA A 168 3.63 -14.40 11.53
C ALA A 168 2.59 -15.45 11.10
N VAL A 169 2.94 -16.33 10.16
CA VAL A 169 2.10 -17.45 9.72
C VAL A 169 1.78 -18.38 10.90
N LEU A 170 2.79 -18.82 11.65
CA LEU A 170 2.58 -19.67 12.82
C LEU A 170 1.65 -19.02 13.85
N ALA A 171 1.85 -17.73 14.14
CA ALA A 171 1.03 -16.98 15.09
C ALA A 171 -0.44 -16.87 14.65
N GLU A 172 -0.72 -16.54 13.38
CA GLU A 172 -2.08 -16.44 12.84
C GLU A 172 -2.83 -17.79 12.87
N HIS A 173 -2.10 -18.90 12.72
CA HIS A 173 -2.66 -20.26 12.75
C HIS A 173 -2.61 -20.89 14.16
N GLY A 174 -2.33 -20.11 15.21
CA GLY A 174 -2.32 -20.59 16.59
C GLY A 174 -1.24 -21.63 16.92
N MET A 175 -0.22 -21.74 16.06
CA MET A 175 0.88 -22.66 16.28
C MET A 175 2.01 -21.95 17.03
N ALA A 176 2.44 -22.53 18.15
CA ALA A 176 3.63 -22.04 18.84
C ALA A 176 4.84 -22.16 17.90
N PRO A 177 5.67 -21.12 17.77
CA PRO A 177 6.93 -21.30 17.06
C PRO A 177 7.70 -22.42 17.75
N PRO A 178 8.33 -23.36 16.99
CA PRO A 178 9.15 -24.37 17.62
C PRO A 178 10.16 -23.65 18.51
N VAL A 179 10.21 -24.06 19.78
CA VAL A 179 11.13 -23.52 20.79
C VAL A 179 12.53 -24.06 20.46
N GLY A 180 13.04 -23.68 19.30
CA GLY A 180 14.43 -23.83 18.94
C GLY A 180 15.19 -22.65 19.54
N ARG A 181 16.39 -22.92 20.07
CA ARG A 181 17.32 -21.89 20.55
C ARG A 181 17.27 -20.70 19.59
N THR A 182 16.79 -19.56 20.08
CA THR A 182 16.88 -18.31 19.34
C THR A 182 18.37 -18.17 19.02
N PRO A 183 18.78 -18.14 17.73
CA PRO A 183 20.18 -17.87 17.42
C PRO A 183 20.49 -16.57 18.16
N ALA A 184 21.45 -16.65 19.09
CA ALA A 184 21.83 -15.54 19.94
C ALA A 184 21.99 -14.31 19.04
N ASP A 185 21.31 -13.23 19.39
CA ASP A 185 21.29 -12.00 18.62
C ASP A 185 22.74 -11.66 18.23
N PRO A 186 23.12 -11.71 16.94
CA PRO A 186 24.50 -11.50 16.52
C PRO A 186 24.99 -10.09 16.85
N ALA A 187 24.10 -9.19 17.31
CA ALA A 187 24.44 -7.88 17.82
C ALA A 187 25.14 -7.88 19.20
N ALA A 188 25.23 -9.02 19.90
CA ALA A 188 25.78 -9.07 21.27
C ALA A 188 27.21 -9.66 21.40
N ALA A 189 27.85 -10.12 20.31
CA ALA A 189 29.20 -10.70 20.38
C ALA A 189 30.19 -10.08 19.36
N ALA A 190 31.11 -9.31 19.92
CA ALA A 190 32.42 -8.86 19.41
C ALA A 190 32.52 -7.54 18.60
N PRO A 191 33.53 -6.69 18.93
CA PRO A 191 33.89 -5.49 18.19
C PRO A 191 34.92 -5.75 17.06
N ASP A 192 34.98 -4.81 16.13
CA ASP A 192 36.07 -4.53 15.18
C ASP A 192 36.54 -5.64 14.21
N ALA A 193 35.85 -5.70 13.06
CA ALA A 193 36.50 -5.96 11.77
C ALA A 193 35.70 -5.27 10.65
N ARG A 194 35.93 -3.97 10.45
CA ARG A 194 35.44 -3.24 9.26
C ARG A 194 36.28 -3.64 8.04
N GLY A 195 35.85 -4.69 7.36
CA GLY A 195 36.17 -4.97 5.96
C GLY A 195 34.86 -5.01 5.19
N ALA A 196 34.40 -3.86 4.69
CA ALA A 196 33.16 -3.76 3.93
C ALA A 196 33.31 -4.45 2.56
N VAL A 197 32.91 -5.72 2.48
CA VAL A 197 32.51 -6.35 1.23
C VAL A 197 31.00 -6.25 1.15
N HIS A 198 30.51 -5.25 0.42
CA HIS A 198 29.13 -5.28 -0.08
C HIS A 198 28.95 -6.57 -0.88
N PRO A 199 27.97 -7.44 -0.57
CA PRO A 199 27.57 -8.43 -1.54
C PRO A 199 26.99 -7.67 -2.71
N ALA A 200 27.75 -7.61 -3.81
CA ALA A 200 27.25 -7.16 -5.08
C ALA A 200 25.91 -7.88 -5.32
N THR A 201 24.88 -7.10 -5.63
CA THR A 201 23.61 -7.55 -6.18
C THR A 201 23.90 -8.49 -7.36
N VAL A 202 24.00 -9.79 -7.08
CA VAL A 202 23.89 -10.83 -8.09
C VAL A 202 22.43 -10.79 -8.51
N ARG A 203 22.13 -9.95 -9.51
CA ARG A 203 20.99 -10.20 -10.38
C ARG A 203 21.28 -11.53 -11.06
N ALA A 204 20.86 -12.62 -10.41
CA ALA A 204 20.68 -13.89 -11.07
C ALA A 204 19.62 -13.65 -12.14
N ARG A 205 20.09 -13.30 -13.35
CA ARG A 205 19.28 -13.39 -14.56
C ARG A 205 18.94 -14.87 -14.65
N ALA A 206 17.72 -15.21 -14.22
CA ALA A 206 17.24 -16.58 -14.25
C ALA A 206 17.46 -17.12 -15.66
N ALA A 207 18.34 -18.10 -15.79
CA ALA A 207 18.47 -18.86 -17.03
C ALA A 207 17.08 -19.39 -17.34
N THR A 208 16.53 -19.02 -18.50
CA THR A 208 15.13 -19.26 -18.91
C THR A 208 14.82 -20.72 -19.24
N GLY A 209 15.64 -21.66 -18.79
CA GLY A 209 15.35 -23.09 -18.85
C GLY A 209 14.74 -23.56 -17.52
N PRO A 210 13.71 -24.41 -17.53
CA PRO A 210 13.21 -25.02 -16.30
C PRO A 210 14.30 -25.92 -15.71
N ALA A 211 14.98 -25.44 -14.67
CA ALA A 211 15.80 -26.32 -13.85
C ALA A 211 14.90 -27.42 -13.25
N PRO A 212 15.39 -28.65 -13.06
CA PRO A 212 14.61 -29.69 -12.40
C PRO A 212 14.13 -29.20 -11.03
N VAL A 213 12.88 -29.55 -10.70
CA VAL A 213 12.17 -29.06 -9.51
C VAL A 213 13.00 -29.22 -8.23
N ASP A 214 13.66 -30.36 -8.07
CA ASP A 214 14.49 -30.66 -6.91
C ASP A 214 15.67 -29.69 -6.77
N ALA A 215 16.23 -29.23 -7.89
CA ALA A 215 17.33 -28.27 -7.89
C ALA A 215 16.88 -26.86 -7.46
N ALA A 216 15.61 -26.49 -7.66
CA ALA A 216 15.09 -25.19 -7.20
C ALA A 216 14.91 -25.19 -5.67
N VAL A 217 14.33 -26.26 -5.12
CA VAL A 217 14.14 -26.42 -3.66
C VAL A 217 15.47 -26.62 -2.94
N ALA A 218 16.42 -27.33 -3.55
CA ALA A 218 17.76 -27.53 -2.99
C ALA A 218 18.54 -26.22 -2.80
N ARG A 219 18.29 -25.20 -3.63
CA ARG A 219 18.95 -23.89 -3.57
C ARG A 219 18.37 -22.94 -2.52
N LEU A 220 17.22 -23.26 -1.93
CA LEU A 220 16.64 -22.44 -0.87
C LEU A 220 17.56 -22.45 0.35
N HIS A 221 17.78 -21.27 0.93
CA HIS A 221 18.40 -21.19 2.26
C HIS A 221 17.47 -21.84 3.31
N PRO A 222 18.01 -22.28 4.45
CA PRO A 222 17.27 -23.08 5.43
C PRO A 222 15.95 -22.44 5.91
N GLU A 223 15.94 -21.12 6.11
CA GLU A 223 14.76 -20.39 6.61
C GLU A 223 13.65 -20.30 5.56
N ALA A 224 14.00 -20.14 4.27
CA ALA A 224 13.06 -20.18 3.16
C ALA A 224 12.46 -21.58 3.00
N ARG A 225 13.30 -22.62 3.06
CA ARG A 225 12.83 -24.01 3.05
C ARG A 225 11.86 -24.28 4.20
N ALA A 226 12.20 -23.85 5.40
CA ALA A 226 11.35 -24.07 6.56
C ALA A 226 10.03 -23.27 6.49
N LEU A 227 10.02 -22.07 5.89
CA LEU A 227 8.78 -21.35 5.59
C LEU A 227 7.91 -22.11 4.58
N LEU A 228 8.51 -22.59 3.48
CA LEU A 228 7.81 -23.39 2.47
C LEU A 228 7.20 -24.65 3.08
N GLU A 229 7.96 -25.42 3.86
CA GLU A 229 7.49 -26.62 4.55
C GLU A 229 6.37 -26.32 5.55
N THR A 230 6.50 -25.25 6.35
CA THR A 230 5.46 -24.82 7.29
C THR A 230 4.16 -24.48 6.57
N ALA A 231 4.25 -23.73 5.47
CA ALA A 231 3.10 -23.34 4.67
C ALA A 231 2.40 -24.55 4.04
N LEU A 232 3.16 -25.50 3.50
CA LEU A 232 2.61 -26.73 2.92
C LEU A 232 2.02 -27.66 3.97
N LEU A 233 2.61 -27.74 5.17
CA LEU A 233 2.08 -28.53 6.28
C LEU A 233 0.73 -27.98 6.76
N LEU A 234 0.58 -26.66 6.83
CA LEU A 234 -0.67 -26.00 7.24
C LEU A 234 -1.82 -26.20 6.25
N GLU A 235 -1.51 -26.34 4.96
CA GLU A 235 -2.51 -26.58 3.90
C GLU A 235 -2.69 -28.06 3.55
N ALA A 236 -1.87 -28.94 4.13
CA ALA A 236 -2.09 -30.37 3.95
C ALA A 236 -3.51 -30.66 4.41
N PRO A 237 -4.34 -31.35 3.60
CA PRO A 237 -5.65 -31.76 4.04
C PRO A 237 -5.44 -32.47 5.37
N THR A 238 -6.11 -32.01 6.43
CA THR A 238 -6.16 -32.75 7.67
C THR A 238 -6.83 -34.06 7.28
N THR A 239 -6.01 -35.07 7.00
CA THR A 239 -6.50 -36.43 6.79
C THR A 239 -7.35 -36.66 8.01
N PRO A 240 -8.69 -36.80 7.88
CA PRO A 240 -9.55 -36.96 9.03
C PRO A 240 -8.95 -38.16 9.76
N ALA A 241 -8.33 -37.91 10.92
CA ALA A 241 -7.61 -38.92 11.68
C ALA A 241 -8.57 -40.09 11.73
N SER A 242 -8.17 -41.22 11.13
CA SER A 242 -9.03 -42.39 10.92
C SER A 242 -9.90 -42.51 12.17
N ARG A 243 -11.18 -42.15 12.03
CA ARG A 243 -12.13 -42.39 13.11
C ARG A 243 -11.91 -43.87 13.43
N PRO A 244 -11.64 -44.25 14.69
CA PRO A 244 -11.60 -45.67 15.04
C PRO A 244 -12.85 -46.28 14.41
N SER A 245 -12.67 -47.34 13.62
CA SER A 245 -13.77 -48.00 12.91
C SER A 245 -14.97 -48.06 13.85
N PRO A 246 -16.17 -47.66 13.41
CA PRO A 246 -17.35 -47.92 14.21
C PRO A 246 -17.31 -49.39 14.58
N GLU A 247 -17.34 -49.64 15.88
CA GLU A 247 -17.52 -50.95 16.48
C GLU A 247 -18.57 -51.72 15.65
N PRO A 248 -18.35 -53.00 15.31
CA PRO A 248 -19.30 -53.76 14.52
C PRO A 248 -20.69 -53.66 15.17
N PRO A 249 -21.77 -53.55 14.37
CA PRO A 249 -23.09 -53.23 14.89
C PRO A 249 -23.54 -54.29 15.89
N ALA A 250 -23.86 -53.83 17.10
CA ALA A 250 -24.67 -54.59 18.03
C ALA A 250 -26.01 -54.93 17.38
N GLU A 251 -26.46 -56.15 17.61
CA GLU A 251 -27.66 -56.81 17.11
C GLU A 251 -28.87 -55.90 16.85
N GLU A 252 -29.52 -56.18 15.71
CA GLU A 252 -30.78 -55.64 15.22
C GLU A 252 -31.82 -55.44 16.34
N ARG A 253 -32.18 -54.19 16.59
CA ARG A 253 -33.51 -53.84 17.11
C ARG A 253 -34.43 -53.54 15.94
N PRO A 254 -35.66 -54.09 15.93
CA PRO A 254 -36.62 -53.85 14.85
C PRO A 254 -37.05 -52.38 14.78
N PRO A 255 -37.34 -51.85 13.57
CA PRO A 255 -37.69 -50.45 13.39
C PRO A 255 -39.08 -50.12 13.95
N PRO A 256 -39.28 -48.92 14.52
CA PRO A 256 -40.61 -48.41 14.85
C PRO A 256 -41.38 -48.02 13.56
N PRO A 257 -42.73 -47.97 13.62
CA PRO A 257 -43.57 -47.73 12.44
C PRO A 257 -43.35 -46.33 11.86
N THR A 258 -43.22 -46.29 10.54
CA THR A 258 -43.15 -45.09 9.70
C THR A 258 -44.46 -44.30 9.76
N TYR A 259 -44.36 -43.00 10.04
CA TYR A 259 -45.41 -42.02 9.77
C TYR A 259 -45.09 -41.29 8.46
N ASP A 260 -46.05 -41.31 7.53
CA ASP A 260 -46.07 -40.55 6.29
C ASP A 260 -46.02 -39.04 6.58
N VAL A 261 -45.03 -38.35 6.01
CA VAL A 261 -45.02 -36.88 5.91
C VAL A 261 -44.90 -36.54 4.43
N ALA A 262 -45.94 -35.89 3.92
CA ALA A 262 -46.08 -35.46 2.54
C ALA A 262 -44.99 -34.45 2.13
N GLU A 263 -44.40 -34.67 0.95
CA GLU A 263 -43.50 -33.73 0.26
C GLU A 263 -44.27 -32.52 -0.29
N PRO A 264 -43.70 -31.29 -0.25
CA PRO A 264 -44.20 -30.16 -1.02
C PRO A 264 -43.64 -30.15 -2.45
N PRO A 265 -44.37 -29.59 -3.43
CA PRO A 265 -44.08 -29.76 -4.85
C PRO A 265 -42.93 -28.89 -5.38
N THR A 266 -42.15 -29.50 -6.26
CA THR A 266 -41.11 -28.92 -7.11
C THR A 266 -41.73 -28.02 -8.19
N LEU A 267 -41.26 -26.78 -8.28
CA LEU A 267 -41.67 -25.81 -9.32
C LEU A 267 -40.57 -25.74 -10.39
N HIS A 268 -40.82 -26.36 -11.54
CA HIS A 268 -40.05 -26.19 -12.76
C HIS A 268 -40.54 -24.93 -13.50
N LEU A 269 -39.65 -23.99 -13.81
CA LEU A 269 -39.93 -22.92 -14.77
C LEU A 269 -39.01 -23.06 -15.99
N VAL A 270 -39.64 -23.42 -17.10
CA VAL A 270 -39.13 -23.41 -18.47
C VAL A 270 -39.73 -22.18 -19.16
N ALA A 271 -38.91 -21.40 -19.85
CA ALA A 271 -39.35 -20.46 -20.90
C ALA A 271 -38.26 -20.46 -21.98
N ALA A 272 -38.42 -21.15 -23.11
CA ALA A 272 -39.29 -20.87 -24.25
C ALA A 272 -38.91 -19.58 -25.00
N VAL A 273 -38.09 -19.79 -26.03
CA VAL A 273 -37.75 -18.88 -27.13
C VAL A 273 -38.93 -18.83 -28.11
N ALA A 274 -39.28 -17.63 -28.58
CA ALA A 274 -40.13 -17.45 -29.76
C ALA A 274 -39.59 -16.31 -30.64
N ASP A 275 -39.20 -16.68 -31.85
CA ASP A 275 -39.09 -15.92 -33.11
C ASP A 275 -40.45 -15.24 -33.47
N ALA A 276 -40.64 -14.21 -34.32
CA ALA A 276 -39.93 -13.28 -35.23
C ALA A 276 -41.03 -12.24 -35.69
N PRO A 277 -41.04 -11.45 -36.82
CA PRO A 277 -40.05 -11.19 -37.89
C PRO A 277 -39.98 -9.73 -38.46
N GLY A 278 -39.08 -9.52 -39.45
CA GLY A 278 -39.26 -8.59 -40.60
C GLY A 278 -38.40 -7.31 -40.60
N ALA A 279 -37.20 -7.26 -41.20
CA ALA A 279 -36.86 -7.15 -42.63
C ALA A 279 -37.04 -5.74 -43.27
N ALA A 280 -35.93 -5.05 -43.53
CA ALA A 280 -35.75 -4.15 -44.68
C ALA A 280 -34.25 -4.01 -45.02
N ALA A 281 -33.93 -4.06 -46.31
CA ALA A 281 -32.62 -4.33 -46.88
C ALA A 281 -31.86 -3.08 -47.36
N ALA A 282 -30.52 -3.13 -47.24
CA ALA A 282 -29.45 -2.70 -48.19
C ALA A 282 -29.35 -1.21 -48.68
N PRO A 283 -28.18 -0.71 -49.17
CA PRO A 283 -27.06 -1.49 -49.71
C PRO A 283 -25.62 -1.09 -49.36
N VAL A 284 -24.79 -2.05 -49.78
CA VAL A 284 -23.33 -2.13 -49.93
C VAL A 284 -22.71 -0.96 -50.68
N ALA A 285 -21.57 -0.47 -50.19
CA ALA A 285 -20.55 0.18 -51.02
C ALA A 285 -19.17 -0.45 -50.74
N ARG A 286 -18.69 -1.20 -51.73
CA ARG A 286 -17.31 -1.64 -51.90
C ARG A 286 -16.44 -0.44 -52.28
N ALA A 287 -15.26 -0.32 -51.68
CA ALA A 287 -14.12 0.28 -52.35
C ALA A 287 -12.86 -0.52 -51.98
N ALA A 288 -12.31 -1.14 -53.02
CA ALA A 288 -11.05 -1.85 -53.05
C ALA A 288 -9.90 -0.87 -53.35
N GLY A 289 -8.67 -1.28 -53.03
CA GLY A 289 -7.42 -0.66 -53.48
C GLY A 289 -6.65 0.02 -52.35
N ALA A 290 -5.34 -0.09 -52.24
CA ALA A 290 -4.36 -0.81 -53.03
C ALA A 290 -3.09 -0.95 -52.18
N ALA A 291 -2.32 -1.98 -52.48
CA ALA A 291 -0.99 -2.22 -51.96
C ALA A 291 -0.06 -1.01 -52.16
N ARG A 292 0.88 -0.82 -51.22
CA ARG A 292 2.29 -0.46 -51.50
C ARG A 292 3.16 -0.55 -50.24
N ARG A 293 4.01 -1.58 -50.20
CA ARG A 293 5.39 -1.52 -49.65
C ARG A 293 6.26 -0.75 -50.66
N PRO A 294 7.29 0.00 -50.22
CA PRO A 294 8.67 -0.51 -50.14
C PRO A 294 9.33 -0.14 -48.80
N ALA A 295 10.24 -0.94 -48.21
CA ALA A 295 11.65 -1.22 -48.55
C ALA A 295 12.62 -0.06 -48.21
N ALA A 296 13.45 -0.34 -47.19
CA ALA A 296 14.84 0.03 -46.93
C ALA A 296 15.42 1.36 -47.47
N ALA A 297 15.95 2.17 -46.56
CA ALA A 297 17.24 2.85 -46.74
C ALA A 297 17.86 3.14 -45.36
N ALA A 298 19.02 2.52 -45.12
CA ALA A 298 19.95 2.93 -44.09
C ALA A 298 20.70 4.15 -44.61
N GLU A 299 20.69 5.25 -43.87
CA GLU A 299 21.56 6.39 -44.15
C GLU A 299 22.73 6.37 -43.19
N ASP A 300 23.88 6.08 -43.80
CA ASP A 300 25.23 6.44 -43.37
C ASP A 300 25.27 7.89 -42.89
N ARG A 301 25.80 8.10 -41.68
CA ARG A 301 26.22 9.42 -41.20
C ARG A 301 27.73 9.52 -41.42
N PRO A 302 28.22 10.51 -42.17
CA PRO A 302 29.65 10.71 -42.35
C PRO A 302 30.29 11.22 -41.05
N ASP A 303 31.50 10.73 -40.80
CA ASP A 303 32.40 11.13 -39.74
C ASP A 303 32.64 12.65 -39.74
N ASP A 304 32.57 13.25 -38.55
CA ASP A 304 32.93 14.64 -38.24
C ASP A 304 34.37 14.63 -37.67
N PRO A 305 35.39 15.11 -38.41
CA PRO A 305 36.79 14.98 -38.01
C PRO A 305 37.35 16.16 -37.19
N ASP A 306 36.53 17.07 -36.65
CA ASP A 306 37.03 18.29 -35.96
C ASP A 306 36.70 18.36 -34.45
N ARG A 307 36.86 17.24 -33.74
CA ARG A 307 36.75 17.24 -32.27
C ARG A 307 38.14 17.38 -31.62
N PRO A 308 38.51 18.56 -31.07
CA PRO A 308 39.81 18.71 -30.44
C PRO A 308 39.92 17.90 -29.14
N ASP A 309 41.07 17.26 -29.01
CA ASP A 309 41.57 16.44 -27.91
C ASP A 309 41.27 17.04 -26.54
N ARG A 310 40.52 16.29 -25.72
CA ARG A 310 40.46 16.50 -24.28
C ARG A 310 41.49 15.60 -23.61
N THR A 311 42.62 16.19 -23.25
CA THR A 311 43.58 15.59 -22.32
C THR A 311 42.94 15.31 -20.95
N PRO A 312 43.29 14.20 -20.28
CA PRO A 312 42.77 13.88 -18.96
C PRO A 312 43.42 14.75 -17.89
N ARG A 313 42.59 15.51 -17.15
CA ARG A 313 43.01 16.34 -16.01
C ARG A 313 43.18 15.46 -14.78
N ALA A 314 44.35 15.54 -14.15
CA ALA A 314 44.73 14.81 -12.95
C ALA A 314 43.82 15.16 -11.74
N PRO A 315 43.64 14.23 -10.77
CA PRO A 315 42.79 14.44 -9.61
C PRO A 315 43.55 15.16 -8.48
N GLY A 316 43.06 16.32 -8.06
CA GLY A 316 43.42 16.90 -6.77
C GLY A 316 43.45 18.42 -6.74
N GLU A 317 42.33 19.05 -6.39
CA GLU A 317 42.32 20.21 -5.49
C GLU A 317 40.87 20.54 -5.09
N VAL A 318 40.53 20.34 -3.81
CA VAL A 318 39.26 20.78 -3.23
C VAL A 318 39.47 22.22 -2.79
N VAL A 319 38.98 23.18 -3.58
CA VAL A 319 38.91 24.59 -3.20
C VAL A 319 37.61 24.81 -2.41
N PRO A 320 37.64 25.38 -1.19
CA PRO A 320 36.42 25.63 -0.44
C PRO A 320 35.63 26.79 -1.06
N LEU A 321 34.36 26.55 -1.37
CA LEU A 321 33.41 27.59 -1.76
C LEU A 321 33.21 28.56 -0.59
N ARG A 322 33.82 29.75 -0.68
CA ARG A 322 33.42 30.88 0.16
C ARG A 322 32.12 31.46 -0.37
N ALA A 323 31.09 31.49 0.49
CA ALA A 323 29.84 32.18 0.25
C ALA A 323 30.11 33.68 0.02
N ARG A 324 29.66 34.18 -1.14
CA ARG A 324 29.65 35.61 -1.47
C ARG A 324 28.29 36.18 -1.02
N PRO A 325 28.25 37.28 -0.24
CA PRO A 325 27.00 37.93 0.10
C PRO A 325 26.45 38.63 -1.17
N ALA A 326 25.22 38.29 -1.54
CA ALA A 326 24.52 38.93 -2.64
C ALA A 326 24.07 40.33 -2.20
N ALA A 327 24.75 41.36 -2.68
CA ALA A 327 24.25 42.73 -2.63
C ALA A 327 23.15 42.88 -3.69
N GLY A 328 21.94 43.23 -3.24
CA GLY A 328 20.76 43.39 -4.07
C GLY A 328 20.87 44.54 -5.07
N ARG A 329 20.40 44.29 -6.29
CA ARG A 329 20.07 45.32 -7.27
C ARG A 329 18.55 45.55 -7.19
N PRO A 330 18.07 46.79 -7.02
CA PRO A 330 16.64 47.07 -6.99
C PRO A 330 16.06 46.92 -8.40
N VAL A 331 15.00 46.11 -8.52
CA VAL A 331 14.14 46.06 -9.71
C VAL A 331 13.20 47.27 -9.63
N PRO A 332 13.13 48.13 -10.65
CA PRO A 332 12.19 49.24 -10.65
C PRO A 332 10.79 48.78 -11.04
N GLY A 333 9.82 49.05 -10.15
CA GLY A 333 8.47 49.46 -10.49
C GLY A 333 7.54 48.42 -11.12
N SER A 334 7.05 47.48 -10.33
CA SER A 334 5.74 46.87 -10.55
C SER A 334 4.77 47.55 -9.58
N GLY A 335 3.86 48.38 -10.12
CA GLY A 335 2.79 48.98 -9.32
C GLY A 335 1.86 47.89 -8.75
N PRO A 336 1.06 48.21 -7.72
CA PRO A 336 0.06 47.28 -7.19
C PRO A 336 -0.97 47.01 -8.27
N ASP A 337 -0.87 45.83 -8.89
CA ASP A 337 -1.90 45.29 -9.74
C ASP A 337 -2.99 44.76 -8.80
N ASP A 338 -4.07 45.52 -8.61
CA ASP A 338 -5.27 45.16 -7.83
C ASP A 338 -6.08 44.03 -8.51
N GLY A 339 -5.42 43.21 -9.32
CA GLY A 339 -5.99 42.04 -9.96
C GLY A 339 -6.30 40.99 -8.91
N GLU A 340 -7.59 40.87 -8.58
CA GLU A 340 -8.14 39.76 -7.82
C GLU A 340 -7.52 38.45 -8.34
N PRO A 341 -6.84 37.66 -7.49
CA PRO A 341 -6.11 36.49 -7.94
C PRO A 341 -7.08 35.57 -8.71
N PRO A 342 -6.64 34.99 -9.83
CA PRO A 342 -7.54 34.23 -10.67
C PRO A 342 -8.29 33.16 -9.86
N PRO A 343 -9.58 32.88 -10.14
CA PRO A 343 -10.47 32.10 -9.28
C PRO A 343 -10.02 30.64 -9.00
N TRP A 344 -9.00 30.15 -9.70
CA TRP A 344 -8.36 28.86 -9.46
C TRP A 344 -7.25 28.88 -8.40
N GLN A 345 -6.80 30.06 -7.94
CA GLN A 345 -5.86 30.21 -6.81
C GLN A 345 -6.56 30.18 -5.44
N HIS A 346 -7.89 30.17 -5.41
CA HIS A 346 -8.63 29.86 -4.20
C HIS A 346 -8.52 28.38 -3.89
N HIS A 347 -7.43 28.01 -3.23
CA HIS A 347 -7.30 26.67 -2.72
C HIS A 347 -8.49 26.39 -1.79
N PRO A 348 -9.14 25.22 -1.86
CA PRO A 348 -10.35 24.92 -1.09
C PRO A 348 -10.22 25.12 0.42
N TRP A 349 -8.98 25.08 0.94
CA TRP A 349 -8.66 25.32 2.34
C TRP A 349 -8.63 26.81 2.73
N GLN A 350 -8.57 27.75 1.78
CA GLN A 350 -8.70 29.19 2.08
C GLN A 350 -10.10 29.57 2.60
N ALA A 351 -11.10 28.72 2.34
CA ALA A 351 -12.44 28.84 2.92
C ALA A 351 -12.58 28.12 4.28
N SER A 352 -11.54 27.40 4.73
CA SER A 352 -11.50 26.82 6.07
C SER A 352 -11.29 27.93 7.10
N GLY A 353 -11.78 27.73 8.33
CA GLY A 353 -11.78 28.74 9.39
C GLY A 353 -10.39 29.29 9.77
N PRO A 354 -10.30 30.14 10.81
CA PRO A 354 -9.07 30.82 11.18
C PRO A 354 -7.91 29.83 11.37
N ALA A 355 -6.79 30.11 10.71
CA ALA A 355 -5.58 29.31 10.83
C ALA A 355 -4.92 29.52 12.20
N VAL A 356 -4.56 28.44 12.87
CA VAL A 356 -3.85 28.48 14.16
C VAL A 356 -2.34 28.44 13.87
N PRO A 357 -1.59 29.55 14.09
CA PRO A 357 -0.14 29.52 14.00
C PRO A 357 0.42 28.67 15.15
N THR A 358 1.43 27.83 14.86
CA THR A 358 2.03 26.92 15.83
C THR A 358 3.51 26.71 15.53
N GLY A 359 4.33 26.55 16.57
CA GLY A 359 5.73 26.11 16.48
C GLY A 359 5.88 24.60 16.29
N LEU A 360 4.77 23.85 16.23
CA LEU A 360 4.71 22.40 16.22
C LEU A 360 3.85 21.84 15.07
N ALA A 361 3.66 22.57 13.96
CA ALA A 361 2.80 22.09 12.85
C ALA A 361 3.19 20.68 12.36
N SER A 362 4.49 20.42 12.19
CA SER A 362 5.01 19.10 11.78
C SER A 362 4.82 17.99 12.82
N LEU A 363 4.39 18.30 14.06
CA LEU A 363 3.98 17.28 15.03
C LEU A 363 2.83 16.43 14.49
N LEU A 364 2.00 16.98 13.60
CA LEU A 364 0.91 16.26 12.96
C LEU A 364 1.36 15.15 12.00
N TYR A 365 2.66 15.07 11.63
CA TYR A 365 3.22 13.86 11.03
C TYR A 365 3.02 12.62 11.91
N ALA A 366 2.83 12.80 13.23
CA ALA A 366 2.52 11.70 14.15
C ALA A 366 1.19 10.98 13.82
N VAL A 367 0.30 11.57 13.02
CA VAL A 367 -0.89 10.88 12.48
C VAL A 367 -0.49 9.63 11.70
N ASN A 368 0.58 9.71 10.89
CA ASN A 368 1.11 8.58 10.13
C ASN A 368 1.78 7.50 11.01
N LEU A 369 1.94 7.76 12.32
CA LEU A 369 2.43 6.78 13.30
C LEU A 369 1.29 5.99 14.00
N LEU A 370 0.03 6.40 13.85
CA LEU A 370 -1.11 5.69 14.46
C LEU A 370 -1.19 4.20 14.07
N PRO A 371 -1.02 3.81 12.78
CA PRO A 371 -1.08 2.39 12.40
C PRO A 371 0.02 1.53 13.04
N VAL A 372 1.14 2.14 13.42
CA VAL A 372 2.25 1.47 14.12
C VAL A 372 1.85 1.17 15.58
N LEU A 373 1.01 2.02 16.16
CA LEU A 373 0.56 1.94 17.54
C LEU A 373 -0.68 1.06 17.74
N ASP A 374 -1.51 0.90 16.71
CA ASP A 374 -2.72 0.06 16.74
C ASP A 374 -2.42 -1.44 16.86
N ARG A 375 -1.16 -1.84 16.68
CA ARG A 375 -0.68 -3.21 16.93
C ARG A 375 -0.55 -3.55 18.43
N ALA A 376 -0.76 -2.57 19.31
CA ALA A 376 -0.74 -2.75 20.76
C ALA A 376 -2.19 -2.75 21.31
N PRO A 377 -2.41 -3.23 22.55
CA PRO A 377 -3.74 -3.38 23.12
C PRO A 377 -4.59 -2.08 23.05
N PRO A 378 -5.93 -2.22 22.97
CA PRO A 378 -6.85 -1.09 22.83
C PRO A 378 -6.63 -0.07 23.94
N ARG A 379 -6.68 1.21 23.57
CA ARG A 379 -6.45 2.32 24.49
C ARG A 379 -7.71 3.15 24.67
N PRO A 380 -7.97 3.66 25.88
CA PRO A 380 -8.98 4.67 26.07
C PRO A 380 -8.58 5.96 25.35
N GLY A 381 -9.53 6.66 24.73
CA GLY A 381 -9.33 7.96 24.06
C GLY A 381 -9.56 7.91 22.55
N THR A 382 -9.78 9.07 21.93
CA THR A 382 -9.88 9.17 20.46
C THR A 382 -8.47 9.20 19.84
N GLY A 383 -8.39 9.10 18.51
CA GLY A 383 -7.10 9.22 17.82
C GLY A 383 -6.39 10.55 18.11
N TRP A 384 -7.11 11.64 18.38
CA TRP A 384 -6.51 12.94 18.72
C TRP A 384 -5.80 12.92 20.08
N ALA A 385 -6.38 12.26 21.09
CA ALA A 385 -5.70 12.01 22.38
C ALA A 385 -4.40 11.22 22.21
N VAL A 386 -4.36 10.27 21.28
CA VAL A 386 -3.16 9.48 20.97
C VAL A 386 -2.10 10.33 20.27
N VAL A 387 -2.50 11.18 19.30
CA VAL A 387 -1.61 12.13 18.63
C VAL A 387 -0.99 13.11 19.63
N GLU A 388 -1.78 13.67 20.55
CA GLU A 388 -1.26 14.54 21.62
C GLU A 388 -0.27 13.77 22.52
N ALA A 389 -0.61 12.54 22.91
CA ALA A 389 0.26 11.72 23.76
C ALA A 389 1.59 11.37 23.08
N LEU A 390 1.56 11.14 21.76
CA LEU A 390 2.77 10.96 20.95
C LEU A 390 3.59 12.23 20.90
N GLY A 391 2.95 13.37 20.67
CA GLY A 391 3.61 14.65 20.65
C GLY A 391 4.32 14.94 21.97
N ARG A 392 3.63 14.76 23.11
CA ARG A 392 4.23 14.89 24.45
C ARG A 392 5.36 13.87 24.70
N TRP A 393 5.28 12.68 24.11
CA TRP A 393 6.37 11.70 24.18
C TRP A 393 7.59 12.11 23.35
N LEU A 394 7.40 12.66 22.15
CA LEU A 394 8.47 13.23 21.32
C LEU A 394 9.14 14.41 22.01
N LEU A 395 8.35 15.34 22.57
CA LEU A 395 8.85 16.51 23.30
C LEU A 395 9.67 16.16 24.54
N ARG A 396 9.50 14.97 25.13
CA ARG A 396 10.36 14.52 26.25
C ARG A 396 11.82 14.31 25.85
N GLN A 397 12.09 14.16 24.56
CA GLN A 397 13.44 13.97 24.01
C GLN A 397 14.14 15.31 23.76
N VAL A 398 13.42 16.43 23.83
CA VAL A 398 13.93 17.79 23.66
C VAL A 398 14.46 18.32 25.01
N PRO A 399 15.51 19.17 25.03
CA PRO A 399 16.03 19.79 26.24
C PRO A 399 14.93 20.46 27.09
N ALA A 400 15.03 20.33 28.42
CA ALA A 400 13.96 20.72 29.34
C ALA A 400 13.53 22.20 29.23
N ALA A 401 14.46 23.11 28.94
CA ALA A 401 14.15 24.53 28.77
C ALA A 401 13.23 24.76 27.56
N ARG A 402 13.64 24.28 26.38
CA ARG A 402 12.85 24.33 25.13
C ARG A 402 11.54 23.55 25.25
N ARG A 403 11.55 22.41 25.96
CA ARG A 403 10.33 21.62 26.19
C ARG A 403 9.25 22.40 26.93
N ARG A 404 9.58 23.26 27.91
CA ARG A 404 8.57 24.06 28.63
C ARG A 404 7.88 25.05 27.70
N GLU A 405 8.63 25.70 26.84
CA GLU A 405 8.12 26.61 25.80
C GLU A 405 7.19 25.86 24.83
N LEU A 406 7.65 24.72 24.29
CA LEU A 406 6.85 23.91 23.35
C LEU A 406 5.59 23.30 23.98
N LEU A 407 5.56 23.10 25.30
CA LEU A 407 4.35 22.63 26.00
C LEU A 407 3.28 23.71 26.13
N GLN A 408 3.61 24.98 25.85
CA GLN A 408 2.66 26.10 25.79
C GLN A 408 2.18 26.38 24.36
N ASP A 409 2.62 25.57 23.39
CA ASP A 409 2.27 25.75 21.99
C ASP A 409 0.74 25.57 21.76
N PRO A 410 0.10 26.46 20.97
CA PRO A 410 -1.35 26.43 20.74
C PRO A 410 -1.86 25.15 20.04
N LEU A 411 -0.98 24.34 19.46
CA LEU A 411 -1.36 23.04 18.91
C LEU A 411 -1.85 22.07 19.98
N LEU A 412 -1.30 22.08 21.20
CA LEU A 412 -1.72 21.12 22.25
C LEU A 412 -3.16 21.40 22.72
N PRO A 413 -3.55 22.65 23.02
CA PRO A 413 -4.96 23.00 23.27
C PRO A 413 -5.90 22.71 22.09
N LEU A 414 -5.41 22.90 20.85
CA LEU A 414 -6.17 22.55 19.64
C LEU A 414 -6.45 21.03 19.57
N LEU A 415 -5.44 20.19 19.83
CA LEU A 415 -5.59 18.73 19.86
C LEU A 415 -6.56 18.27 20.95
N ALA A 416 -6.55 18.91 22.12
CA ALA A 416 -7.53 18.65 23.18
C ALA A 416 -8.96 19.00 22.71
N THR A 417 -9.13 20.15 22.06
CA THR A 417 -10.43 20.56 21.49
C THR A 417 -10.92 19.58 20.41
N LEU A 418 -10.03 19.11 19.53
CA LEU A 418 -10.35 18.11 18.50
C LEU A 418 -10.73 16.74 19.10
N ASP A 419 -10.21 16.41 20.28
CA ASP A 419 -10.55 15.23 21.05
C ASP A 419 -11.86 15.38 21.85
N GLY A 420 -12.48 16.57 21.84
CA GLY A 420 -13.67 16.88 22.64
C GLY A 420 -13.39 17.16 24.13
N ARG A 421 -12.13 17.43 24.48
CA ARG A 421 -11.71 17.86 25.82
C ARG A 421 -11.65 19.39 25.91
N GLU A 422 -11.63 19.88 27.15
CA GLU A 422 -11.26 21.27 27.42
C GLU A 422 -9.78 21.53 27.04
N PRO A 423 -9.44 22.71 26.49
CA PRO A 423 -8.12 22.96 25.91
C PRO A 423 -6.93 22.78 26.89
N ASP A 424 -7.15 23.04 28.18
CA ASP A 424 -6.11 22.93 29.21
C ASP A 424 -6.04 21.56 29.89
N VAL A 425 -6.96 20.65 29.56
CA VAL A 425 -6.99 19.31 30.14
C VAL A 425 -6.05 18.41 29.33
N PRO A 426 -4.94 17.91 29.91
CA PRO A 426 -3.99 17.07 29.18
C PRO A 426 -4.60 15.73 28.80
N THR A 427 -4.11 15.13 27.72
CA THR A 427 -4.55 13.80 27.30
C THR A 427 -4.35 12.75 28.41
N PRO A 428 -5.37 11.92 28.72
CA PRO A 428 -5.24 10.83 29.68
C PRO A 428 -4.42 9.65 29.12
N VAL A 429 -4.18 9.62 27.80
CA VAL A 429 -3.50 8.51 27.12
C VAL A 429 -2.05 8.38 27.59
N ARG A 430 -1.69 7.18 28.08
CA ARG A 430 -0.33 6.81 28.43
C ARG A 430 0.21 5.81 27.41
N LEU A 431 1.21 6.21 26.62
CA LEU A 431 1.76 5.34 25.58
C LEU A 431 2.65 4.21 26.11
N GLY A 432 3.37 4.42 27.22
CA GLY A 432 4.22 3.40 27.86
C GLY A 432 5.08 2.59 26.87
N ALA A 433 5.01 1.26 26.98
CA ALA A 433 5.72 0.32 26.12
C ALA A 433 5.27 0.33 24.65
N ALA A 434 4.09 0.89 24.34
CA ALA A 434 3.60 0.97 22.96
C ALA A 434 4.43 1.93 22.09
N THR A 435 5.29 2.76 22.69
CA THR A 435 6.23 3.59 21.94
C THR A 435 7.41 2.82 21.34
N ARG A 436 7.64 1.55 21.74
CA ARG A 436 8.80 0.77 21.25
C ARG A 436 8.82 0.60 19.73
N PRO A 437 7.72 0.20 19.04
CA PRO A 437 7.73 0.06 17.59
C PRO A 437 7.90 1.41 16.88
N VAL A 438 7.30 2.48 17.42
CA VAL A 438 7.48 3.85 16.90
C VAL A 438 8.94 4.27 17.01
N ARG A 439 9.58 4.08 18.17
CA ARG A 439 11.00 4.38 18.38
C ARG A 439 11.88 3.60 17.41
N ALA A 440 11.64 2.30 17.23
CA ALA A 440 12.40 1.46 16.32
C ALA A 440 12.26 1.95 14.86
N LEU A 441 11.04 2.33 14.45
CA LEU A 441 10.78 2.92 13.14
C LEU A 441 11.57 4.22 12.95
N LEU A 442 11.43 5.18 13.86
CA LEU A 442 12.09 6.49 13.77
C LEU A 442 13.62 6.34 13.77
N HIS A 443 14.17 5.50 14.66
CA HIS A 443 15.60 5.22 14.72
C HIS A 443 16.14 4.61 13.43
N ARG A 444 15.44 3.62 12.86
CA ARG A 444 15.84 2.96 11.59
C ARG A 444 16.01 3.95 10.43
N HIS A 445 15.24 5.04 10.44
CA HIS A 445 15.29 6.05 9.39
C HIS A 445 16.00 7.34 9.81
N GLY A 446 16.64 7.37 10.98
CA GLY A 446 17.36 8.54 11.47
C GLY A 446 16.47 9.77 11.71
N VAL A 447 15.17 9.57 11.95
CA VAL A 447 14.21 10.64 12.21
C VAL A 447 14.21 10.95 13.72
N GLY A 448 14.73 12.13 14.08
CA GLY A 448 14.76 12.63 15.45
C GLY A 448 13.47 13.36 15.86
N ALA A 449 13.38 13.74 17.14
CA ALA A 449 12.25 14.52 17.64
C ALA A 449 12.18 15.92 17.00
N GLU A 450 13.33 16.47 16.60
CA GLU A 450 13.49 17.78 15.97
C GLU A 450 12.75 17.89 14.63
N ALA A 451 12.60 16.76 13.92
CA ALA A 451 11.88 16.71 12.66
C ALA A 451 10.36 16.94 12.81
N PHE A 452 9.84 16.90 14.04
CA PHE A 452 8.45 17.18 14.41
C PHE A 452 8.25 18.57 15.03
N LEU A 453 9.27 19.43 15.01
CA LEU A 453 9.27 20.77 15.64
C LEU A 453 9.32 21.92 14.63
N GLN A 454 8.97 21.65 13.38
CA GLN A 454 8.82 22.69 12.36
C GLN A 454 7.56 23.52 12.61
N PRO A 455 7.67 24.85 12.59
CA PRO A 455 6.54 25.76 12.74
C PRO A 455 5.66 25.74 11.48
N GLY A 456 4.45 26.26 11.61
CA GLY A 456 3.52 26.36 10.49
C GLY A 456 2.15 26.83 10.94
N ARG A 457 1.13 26.49 10.14
CA ARG A 457 -0.26 26.83 10.41
C ARG A 457 -1.13 25.59 10.33
N VAL A 458 -2.12 25.50 11.20
CA VAL A 458 -3.12 24.42 11.16
C VAL A 458 -4.50 25.03 10.95
N LEU A 459 -5.17 24.63 9.87
CA LEU A 459 -6.56 25.01 9.61
C LEU A 459 -7.45 23.83 9.94
N VAL A 460 -8.53 24.11 10.68
CA VAL A 460 -9.49 23.09 11.08
C VAL A 460 -10.87 23.48 10.57
N SER A 461 -11.49 22.59 9.81
CA SER A 461 -12.89 22.73 9.39
C SER A 461 -13.77 21.72 10.12
N ARG A 462 -14.99 21.46 9.63
CA ARG A 462 -15.82 20.35 10.17
C ARG A 462 -15.24 18.98 9.83
N THR A 463 -14.62 18.84 8.66
CA THR A 463 -14.22 17.54 8.10
C THR A 463 -12.73 17.44 7.79
N HIS A 464 -11.98 18.55 7.84
CA HIS A 464 -10.56 18.59 7.47
C HIS A 464 -9.70 19.14 8.61
N VAL A 465 -8.45 18.70 8.61
CA VAL A 465 -7.30 19.33 9.27
C VAL A 465 -6.22 19.50 8.21
N ASP A 466 -6.01 20.75 7.79
CA ASP A 466 -4.99 21.11 6.81
C ASP A 466 -3.77 21.67 7.55
N VAL A 467 -2.60 21.11 7.27
CA VAL A 467 -1.33 21.49 7.90
C VAL A 467 -0.47 22.19 6.86
N LEU A 468 -0.20 23.47 7.07
CA LEU A 468 0.60 24.30 6.16
C LEU A 468 1.99 24.48 6.75
N LEU A 469 2.99 24.07 5.98
CA LEU A 469 4.41 24.13 6.30
C LEU A 469 5.14 24.87 5.19
N LEU A 470 6.30 25.45 5.50
CA LEU A 470 7.16 25.96 4.43
C LEU A 470 7.92 24.81 3.77
N LEU A 471 8.13 24.90 2.46
CA LEU A 471 8.81 23.87 1.68
C LEU A 471 10.28 23.71 2.11
N ASP A 472 10.93 24.79 2.53
CA ASP A 472 12.32 24.80 3.04
C ASP A 472 12.46 24.14 4.43
N GLN A 473 11.35 23.98 5.16
CA GLN A 473 11.28 23.29 6.45
C GLN A 473 11.07 21.77 6.30
N ALA A 474 10.86 21.27 5.09
CA ALA A 474 10.63 19.84 4.86
C ALA A 474 11.91 19.01 5.16
N ASP A 475 11.84 18.16 6.19
CA ASP A 475 12.94 17.24 6.53
C ASP A 475 12.96 16.07 5.52
N VAL A 476 14.08 15.94 4.78
CA VAL A 476 14.25 14.88 3.76
C VAL A 476 14.10 13.47 4.35
N ARG A 477 14.45 13.26 5.62
CA ARG A 477 14.32 11.96 6.28
C ARG A 477 12.86 11.64 6.56
N VAL A 478 12.09 12.62 7.02
CA VAL A 478 10.63 12.48 7.18
C VAL A 478 10.00 12.12 5.84
N ARG A 479 10.39 12.81 4.76
CA ARG A 479 9.90 12.50 3.42
C ARG A 479 10.29 11.10 2.93
N ALA A 480 11.53 10.68 3.17
CA ALA A 480 11.99 9.33 2.84
C ALA A 480 11.21 8.23 3.60
N THR A 481 10.72 8.53 4.80
CA THR A 481 9.85 7.62 5.57
C THR A 481 8.37 7.69 5.18
N GLY A 482 7.97 8.69 4.40
CA GLY A 482 6.58 8.96 4.06
C GLY A 482 5.72 9.45 5.23
N LEU A 483 6.34 9.98 6.29
CA LEU A 483 5.62 10.53 7.45
C LEU A 483 4.92 11.86 7.14
N ASP A 484 5.33 12.53 6.07
CA ASP A 484 4.74 13.76 5.53
C ASP A 484 3.70 13.51 4.42
N GLN A 485 3.36 12.26 4.13
CA GLN A 485 2.36 11.93 3.12
C GLN A 485 0.96 12.21 3.65
N ASP A 486 0.08 12.69 2.78
CA ASP A 486 -1.34 12.88 3.08
C ASP A 486 -1.97 11.54 3.52
N PRO A 487 -2.38 11.40 4.79
CA PRO A 487 -3.09 10.20 5.22
C PRO A 487 -4.51 10.15 4.63
N GLY A 488 -5.07 11.29 4.21
CA GLY A 488 -6.45 11.39 3.74
C GLY A 488 -7.44 11.22 4.88
N TRP A 489 -8.53 10.48 4.66
CA TRP A 489 -9.48 10.15 5.73
C TRP A 489 -8.85 9.22 6.77
N VAL A 490 -8.79 9.67 8.03
CA VAL A 490 -8.28 8.89 9.15
C VAL A 490 -9.45 8.54 10.08
N PRO A 491 -9.96 7.30 10.06
CA PRO A 491 -11.14 6.92 10.85
C PRO A 491 -11.00 7.20 12.35
N ALA A 492 -9.83 6.94 12.92
CA ALA A 492 -9.55 7.20 14.34
C ALA A 492 -9.63 8.69 14.73
N LEU A 493 -9.52 9.59 13.75
CA LEU A 493 -9.60 11.04 13.92
C LEU A 493 -10.94 11.63 13.46
N GLY A 494 -11.76 10.85 12.77
CA GLY A 494 -13.02 11.29 12.16
C GLY A 494 -12.87 12.44 11.16
N ARG A 495 -11.68 12.62 10.57
CA ARG A 495 -11.29 13.78 9.77
C ARG A 495 -10.37 13.40 8.62
N ILE A 496 -10.38 14.21 7.56
CA ILE A 496 -9.38 14.21 6.49
C ILE A 496 -8.19 15.04 6.97
N VAL A 497 -6.98 14.50 6.90
CA VAL A 497 -5.75 15.25 7.23
C VAL A 497 -4.90 15.38 5.97
N LEU A 498 -4.46 16.60 5.68
CA LEU A 498 -3.66 16.95 4.50
C LEU A 498 -2.46 17.81 4.90
N PHE A 499 -1.33 17.61 4.23
CA PHE A 499 -0.10 18.38 4.39
C PHE A 499 0.14 19.23 3.13
N HIS A 500 0.27 20.54 3.34
CA HIS A 500 0.54 21.52 2.30
C HIS A 500 1.92 22.13 2.53
N PHE A 501 2.72 22.22 1.48
CA PHE A 501 4.04 22.83 1.50
C PHE A 501 4.05 24.07 0.62
N GLU A 502 4.30 25.22 1.21
CA GLU A 502 4.28 26.53 0.56
C GLU A 502 5.71 27.07 0.40
N ASP A 503 5.98 27.79 -0.68
CA ASP A 503 7.23 28.53 -0.81
C ASP A 503 7.23 29.72 0.17
N ALA A 504 8.40 30.09 0.70
CA ALA A 504 8.56 31.30 1.48
C ALA A 504 8.34 32.52 0.56
N THR A 505 7.16 33.15 0.66
CA THR A 505 6.81 34.39 -0.04
C THR A 505 7.55 35.60 0.49
#